data_AF-A0A6B3F5G3-F1
#
_entry.id   AF-A0A6B3F5G3-F1
#
_cell.length_a   1.000
_cell.length_b   1.000
_cell.length_c   1.000
_cell.angle_alpha   90.00
_cell.angle_beta   90.00
_cell.angle_gamma   90.00
#
_symmetry.space_group_name_H-M   'P 1'
#
loop_
_entity.id
_entity.type
_entity.pdbx_description
1 polymer ?
#
loop_
_entity_poly.entity_id
_entity_poly.type
_entity_poly.pdbx_seq_one_letter_code
_entity_poly.pdbx_strand_id
1 'polypeptide(L)' 'MTATPVEGARPSARRRPSFHTLRVARVERLSEDAVAVGFDIPEELAEQYAHRPGQSLTLRRAVESGDERRSYSICSPAGT' A
#
# COMPACT_ATOMS: atom_id res chain seq x y z
N MET A 1 3.39 -39.91 19.89
CA MET A 1 3.78 -38.84 18.94
C MET A 1 2.58 -37.91 18.84
N THR A 2 2.55 -36.85 19.65
CA THR A 2 1.42 -35.93 19.78
C THR A 2 1.54 -34.84 18.71
N ALA A 3 0.54 -34.74 17.83
CA ALA A 3 0.42 -33.65 16.88
C ALA A 3 -0.24 -32.45 17.57
N THR A 4 0.47 -31.32 17.60
CA THR A 4 -0.08 -30.03 18.06
C THR A 4 -0.99 -29.46 16.97
N PRO A 5 -2.25 -29.08 17.26
CA PRO A 5 -3.07 -28.36 16.31
C PRO A 5 -2.59 -26.91 16.21
N VAL A 6 -2.37 -26.41 14.99
CA VAL A 6 -2.10 -25.00 14.74
C VAL A 6 -3.41 -24.21 14.89
N GLU A 7 -3.50 -23.44 15.96
CA GLU A 7 -4.66 -22.63 16.32
C GLU A 7 -4.85 -21.46 15.35
N GLY A 8 -6.11 -21.21 15.00
CA GLY A 8 -6.54 -20.39 13.88
C GLY A 8 -6.01 -18.95 13.91
N ALA A 9 -5.57 -18.50 12.74
CA ALA A 9 -5.37 -17.09 12.44
C ALA A 9 -6.68 -16.34 12.70
N ARG A 10 -6.72 -15.57 13.79
CA ARG A 10 -7.84 -14.67 14.10
C ARG A 10 -8.06 -13.77 12.87
N PRO A 11 -9.29 -13.63 12.34
CA PRO A 11 -9.54 -12.66 11.30
C PRO A 11 -9.27 -11.27 11.88
N SER A 12 -8.11 -10.71 11.56
CA SER A 12 -7.79 -9.32 11.88
C SER A 12 -8.94 -8.48 11.32
N ALA A 13 -9.64 -7.77 12.22
CA ALA A 13 -10.76 -6.90 11.90
C ALA A 13 -10.48 -6.23 10.56
N ARG A 14 -11.36 -6.47 9.56
CA ARG A 14 -11.23 -5.88 8.22
C ARG A 14 -11.15 -4.37 8.39
N ARG A 15 -9.93 -3.84 8.48
CA ARG A 15 -9.65 -2.41 8.46
C ARG A 15 -10.19 -1.98 7.11
N ARG A 16 -11.30 -1.24 7.11
CA ARG A 16 -11.89 -0.74 5.89
C ARG A 16 -10.79 0.06 5.18
N PRO A 17 -10.43 -0.27 3.94
CA PRO A 17 -9.40 0.47 3.22
C PRO A 17 -9.88 1.92 3.15
N SER A 18 -9.16 2.80 3.84
CA SER A 18 -9.44 4.22 3.89
C SER A 18 -8.51 4.90 2.89
N PHE A 19 -9.08 5.80 2.08
CA PHE A 19 -8.28 6.56 1.12
C PHE A 19 -7.72 7.78 1.82
N HIS A 20 -6.38 7.86 1.90
CA HIS A 20 -5.69 9.06 2.37
C HIS A 20 -5.10 9.80 1.18
N THR A 21 -5.28 11.11 1.16
CA THR A 21 -4.65 11.97 0.16
C THR A 21 -3.21 12.20 0.57
N LEU A 22 -2.28 11.56 -0.13
CA LEU A 22 -0.85 11.74 0.08
C LEU A 22 -0.27 12.67 -0.98
N ARG A 23 0.73 13.46 -0.61
CA ARG A 23 1.46 14.31 -1.55
C ARG A 23 2.46 13.45 -2.32
N VAL A 24 2.56 13.64 -3.63
CA VAL A 24 3.66 13.06 -4.41
C VAL A 24 4.94 13.84 -4.07
N ALA A 25 5.87 13.21 -3.37
CA ALA A 25 7.16 13.77 -3.01
C ALA A 25 8.16 13.67 -4.17
N ARG A 26 8.13 12.54 -4.89
CA ARG A 26 9.10 12.23 -5.94
C ARG A 26 8.47 11.37 -7.04
N VAL A 27 8.90 11.59 -8.27
CA VAL A 27 8.60 10.71 -9.41
C VAL A 27 9.91 10.41 -10.10
N GLU A 28 10.27 9.13 -10.17
CA GLU A 28 11.52 8.65 -10.77
C GLU A 28 11.18 7.80 -11.98
N ARG A 29 11.72 8.13 -13.15
CA ARG A 29 11.59 7.26 -14.32
C ARG A 29 12.55 6.08 -14.16
N LEU A 30 12.01 4.87 -14.12
CA LEU A 30 12.79 3.63 -14.10
C LEU A 30 13.06 3.12 -15.51
N SER A 31 12.09 3.27 -16.41
CA SER A 31 12.19 2.83 -17.81
C SER A 31 11.27 3.68 -18.69
N GLU A 32 11.26 3.41 -20.00
CA GLU A 32 10.40 4.09 -20.99
C GLU A 32 8.92 4.01 -20.62
N ASP A 33 8.49 2.87 -20.05
CA ASP A 33 7.10 2.61 -19.66
C ASP A 33 6.86 2.55 -18.14
N ALA A 34 7.89 2.80 -17.32
CA ALA A 34 7.80 2.60 -15.87
C ALA A 34 8.34 3.78 -15.07
N VAL A 35 7.55 4.20 -14.06
CA VAL A 35 7.93 5.23 -13.09
C VAL A 35 7.70 4.75 -11.67
N ALA A 36 8.62 5.05 -10.77
CA ALA A 36 8.43 4.96 -9.34
C ALA A 36 7.86 6.28 -8.82
N VAL A 37 6.77 6.21 -8.06
CA VAL A 37 6.14 7.38 -7.44
C VAL A 37 6.32 7.26 -5.93
N GLY A 38 7.09 8.17 -5.36
CA GLY A 38 7.26 8.33 -3.92
C GLY A 38 6.22 9.30 -3.36
N PHE A 39 5.53 8.86 -2.31
CA PHE A 39 4.56 9.67 -1.58
C PHE A 39 5.14 10.12 -0.25
N ASP A 40 4.85 11.37 0.13
CA ASP A 40 5.15 11.89 1.46
C ASP A 40 4.09 11.33 2.43
N ILE A 41 4.51 10.54 3.40
CA ILE A 41 3.63 9.92 4.39
C ILE A 41 3.78 10.70 5.69
N PRO A 42 2.75 11.42 6.15
CA PRO A 42 2.80 12.09 7.44
C PRO A 42 2.95 11.06 8.56
N GLU A 43 3.62 11.45 9.65
CA GLU A 43 3.98 10.55 10.77
C GLU A 43 2.75 9.83 11.35
N GLU A 44 1.59 10.50 11.40
CA GLU A 44 0.31 9.94 11.85
C GLU A 44 -0.18 8.74 11.00
N LEU A 45 0.29 8.64 9.76
CA LEU A 45 -0.03 7.56 8.82
C LEU A 45 1.12 6.55 8.67
N ALA A 46 2.32 6.82 9.20
CA ALA A 46 3.50 5.98 9.00
C ALA A 46 3.26 4.51 9.41
N GLU A 47 2.62 4.27 10.56
CA GLU A 47 2.27 2.91 11.01
C GLU A 47 1.26 2.20 10.08
N GLN A 48 0.39 2.96 9.42
CA GLN A 48 -0.63 2.41 8.52
C GLN A 48 -0.05 2.06 7.15
N TYR A 49 1.02 2.75 6.75
CA TYR A 49 1.74 2.52 5.49
C TYR A 49 3.03 1.71 5.66
N ALA A 50 3.34 1.24 6.89
CA ALA A 50 4.38 0.27 7.16
C ALA A 50 3.99 -1.11 6.57
N HIS A 51 4.15 -1.25 5.26
CA HIS A 51 3.71 -2.42 4.52
C HIS A 51 4.61 -3.64 4.80
N ARG A 52 3.99 -4.82 4.72
CA ARG A 52 4.69 -6.11 4.74
C ARG A 52 4.81 -6.65 3.32
N PRO A 53 5.84 -7.45 3.01
CA PRO A 53 5.97 -8.10 1.71
C PRO A 53 4.69 -8.88 1.33
N GLY A 54 4.25 -8.75 0.08
CA GLY A 54 3.03 -9.37 -0.43
C GLY A 54 1.76 -8.52 -0.28
N GLN A 55 1.85 -7.32 0.30
CA GLN A 55 0.75 -6.36 0.29
C GLN A 55 0.73 -5.49 -0.97
N SER A 56 -0.46 -5.04 -1.35
CA SER A 56 -0.69 -4.12 -2.48
C SER A 56 -1.41 -2.86 -2.01
N LEU A 57 -1.21 -1.76 -2.72
CA LEU A 57 -1.89 -0.49 -2.50
C LEU A 57 -2.93 -0.25 -3.58
N THR A 58 -4.07 0.31 -3.18
CA THR A 58 -5.05 0.84 -4.12
C THR A 58 -4.85 2.33 -4.23
N LEU A 59 -4.34 2.78 -5.38
CA LEU A 59 -4.28 4.19 -5.71
C LEU A 59 -5.62 4.61 -6.34
N ARG A 60 -6.16 5.72 -5.85
CA ARG A 60 -7.33 6.37 -6.41
C ARG A 60 -6.91 7.70 -7.00
N ARG A 61 -7.17 7.89 -8.29
CA ARG A 61 -6.95 9.14 -9.02
C ARG A 61 -8.31 9.72 -9.40
N ALA A 62 -8.56 10.97 -9.00
CA ALA A 62 -9.68 11.73 -9.56
C ALA A 62 -9.30 12.23 -10.95
N VAL A 63 -10.04 11.82 -11.98
CA VAL A 63 -9.96 12.35 -13.34
C VAL A 63 -11.31 12.97 -13.72
N GLU A 64 -11.37 13.78 -14.78
CA GLU A 64 -12.64 14.39 -15.21
C GLU A 64 -13.73 13.37 -15.52
N SER A 65 -13.36 12.17 -15.99
CA SER A 65 -14.29 11.05 -16.21
C SER A 65 -14.68 10.28 -14.95
N GLY A 66 -14.21 10.67 -13.76
CA GLY A 66 -14.54 10.06 -12.47
C GLY A 66 -13.33 9.57 -11.65
N ASP A 67 -13.60 8.81 -10.58
CA ASP A 67 -12.55 8.18 -9.77
C ASP A 67 -12.00 6.92 -10.45
N GLU A 68 -10.76 6.96 -10.94
CA GLU A 68 -10.04 5.77 -11.37
C GLU A 68 -9.34 5.11 -10.18
N ARG A 69 -9.53 3.80 -9.99
CA ARG A 69 -8.87 3.01 -8.93
C ARG A 69 -8.03 1.92 -9.55
N ARG A 70 -6.75 1.88 -9.18
CA ARG A 70 -5.80 0.88 -9.67
C ARG A 70 -5.03 0.27 -8.50
N SER A 71 -4.82 -1.04 -8.57
CA SER A 71 -4.02 -1.77 -7.61
C SER A 71 -2.58 -1.84 -8.10
N TYR A 72 -1.66 -1.38 -7.26
CA TYR A 72 -0.22 -1.44 -7.51
C TYR A 72 0.46 -2.28 -6.43
N SER A 73 1.39 -3.13 -6.84
CA SER A 73 2.26 -3.85 -5.92
C SER A 73 3.31 -2.90 -5.38
N ILE A 74 3.60 -2.99 -4.08
CA ILE A 74 4.62 -2.15 -3.45
C ILE A 74 5.99 -2.80 -3.73
N CYS A 75 6.79 -2.16 -4.58
CA CYS A 75 8.16 -2.60 -4.86
C CYS A 75 9.22 -1.89 -4.00
N SER A 76 8.82 -0.95 -3.15
CA SER A 76 9.74 -0.23 -2.27
C SER A 76 10.05 -1.03 -1.00
N PRO A 77 11.28 -0.92 -0.46
CA PRO A 77 11.58 -1.45 0.87
C PRO A 77 10.66 -0.79 1.91
N ALA A 78 10.24 -1.57 2.90
CA ALA A 78 9.43 -1.05 4.00
C ALA A 78 10.28 -0.10 4.87
N GLY A 79 9.86 1.16 4.99
CA GLY A 79 10.45 2.14 5.91
C GLY A 79 11.78 2.75 5.45
N THR A 80 11.76 3.55 4.38
CA THR A 80 12.82 4.56 4.13
C THR A 80 12.23 5.95 4.27
#